data_AF-A0A9P8IIZ6-F1
#
_entry.id   AF-A0A9P8IIZ6-F1
#
_cell.length_a   1.000
_cell.length_b   1.000
_cell.length_c   1.000
_cell.angle_alpha   90.00
_cell.angle_beta   90.00
_cell.angle_gamma   90.00
#
_symmetry.space_group_name_H-M   'P 1'
#
loop_
_entity.id
_entity.type
_entity.pdbx_description
1 polymer ?
#
loop_
_entity_poly.entity_id
_entity_poly.type
_entity_poly.pdbx_seq_one_letter_code
_entity_poly.pdbx_strand_id
1 'polypeptide(L)'
;MVAVAQNDGNTILFQVNKNFEIIFYESRTPSERIPRKKYNMSTLKIKGKSIKVNPKLPIISAVAFTHPESCGGRAQVRVYDVDRDSLFLREIIGVGDKDEDWNDGMDFNDKDYTICEVSGLTAKVFQSTGDKKSFQIKVYYQRDGADEFADVSYNVVGVTYEWSTRPNVTET
;
A
#
# COMPACT_ATOMS: atom_id res chain seq x y z
N MET A 1 8.50 -8.08 -2.10
CA MET A 1 9.15 -7.16 -1.13
C MET A 1 8.96 -5.75 -1.66
N VAL A 2 8.62 -4.80 -0.79
CA VAL A 2 8.41 -3.39 -1.14
C VAL A 2 8.88 -2.50 0.01
N ALA A 3 9.42 -1.32 -0.27
CA ALA A 3 9.84 -0.37 0.75
C ALA A 3 9.21 0.99 0.51
N VAL A 4 8.92 1.70 1.60
CA VAL A 4 8.42 3.08 1.58
C VAL A 4 9.23 3.94 2.53
N ALA A 5 9.28 5.24 2.25
CA ALA A 5 9.89 6.23 3.11
C ALA A 5 8.82 7.23 3.57
N GLN A 6 8.80 7.53 4.85
CA GLN A 6 7.99 8.59 5.45
C GLN A 6 8.75 9.93 5.36
N ASN A 7 8.02 11.03 5.53
CA ASN A 7 8.56 12.38 5.40
C ASN A 7 9.65 12.72 6.43
N ASP A 8 9.67 12.03 7.57
CA ASP A 8 10.69 12.16 8.61
C ASP A 8 11.99 11.38 8.31
N GLY A 9 12.04 10.69 7.17
CA GLY A 9 13.15 9.85 6.74
C GLY A 9 13.14 8.44 7.32
N ASN A 10 12.12 8.06 8.11
CA ASN A 10 11.94 6.67 8.49
C ASN A 10 11.51 5.84 7.29
N THR A 11 12.01 4.61 7.21
CA THR A 11 11.71 3.67 6.14
C THR A 11 11.06 2.42 6.71
N ILE A 12 10.09 1.87 5.98
CA ILE A 12 9.44 0.62 6.30
C ILE A 12 9.60 -0.32 5.11
N LEU A 13 10.18 -1.49 5.34
CA LEU A 13 10.31 -2.57 4.38
C LEU A 13 9.25 -3.62 4.66
N PHE A 14 8.38 -3.89 3.70
CA PHE A 14 7.41 -4.97 3.76
C PHE A 14 7.86 -6.18 2.93
N GLN A 15 7.61 -7.37 3.45
CA GLN A 15 7.92 -8.62 2.80
C GLN A 15 6.85 -9.67 3.11
N VAL A 16 6.56 -10.53 2.15
CA VAL A 16 5.78 -11.75 2.37
C VAL A 16 6.73 -12.86 2.81
N ASN A 17 6.47 -13.48 3.97
CA ASN A 17 7.29 -14.57 4.49
C ASN A 17 6.87 -15.94 3.90
N LYS A 18 7.56 -17.02 4.29
CA LYS A 18 7.28 -18.39 3.82
C LYS A 18 5.89 -18.94 4.22
N ASN A 19 5.23 -18.32 5.20
CA ASN A 19 3.88 -18.67 5.64
C ASN A 19 2.81 -17.82 4.94
N PHE A 20 3.20 -17.04 3.92
CA PHE A 20 2.39 -16.06 3.22
C PHE A 20 1.89 -14.92 4.10
N GLU A 21 2.55 -14.63 5.22
CA GLU A 21 2.20 -13.51 6.09
C GLU A 21 2.98 -12.25 5.69
N ILE A 22 2.34 -11.09 5.80
CA ILE A 22 3.03 -9.81 5.64
C ILE A 22 3.84 -9.52 6.91
N ILE A 23 5.15 -9.43 6.77
CA ILE A 23 6.06 -8.94 7.81
C ILE A 23 6.62 -7.58 7.39
N PHE A 24 6.96 -6.75 8.35
CA PHE A 24 7.56 -5.45 8.09
C PHE A 24 8.76 -5.17 9.00
N TYR A 25 9.71 -4.43 8.45
CA TYR A 25 10.91 -3.97 9.13
C TYR A 25 10.92 -2.45 9.16
N GLU A 26 10.95 -1.85 10.34
CA GLU A 26 11.00 -0.40 10.46
C GLU A 26 12.37 0.08 10.90
N SER A 27 12.88 1.11 10.22
CA SER A 27 14.14 1.73 10.60
C SER A 27 14.03 2.35 11.99
N ARG A 28 15.07 2.15 12.81
CA ARG A 28 15.22 2.83 14.10
C ARG A 28 15.96 4.16 14.00
N THR A 29 16.56 4.44 12.85
CA THR A 29 17.27 5.69 12.55
C THR A 29 16.94 6.13 11.12
N PRO A 30 16.64 7.42 10.88
CA PRO A 30 16.44 7.94 9.52
C PRO A 30 17.70 7.88 8.62
N SER A 31 18.86 7.60 9.20
CA SER A 31 20.11 7.43 8.45
C SER A 31 20.90 6.23 8.96
N GLU A 32 21.65 5.60 8.06
CA GLU A 32 22.53 4.45 8.34
C GLU A 32 23.92 4.86 8.89
N ARG A 33 24.00 6.05 9.52
CA ARG A 33 25.23 6.54 10.15
C ARG A 33 25.55 5.73 11.42
N ILE A 34 26.84 5.63 11.73
CA ILE A 34 27.34 4.84 12.87
C ILE A 34 26.99 5.55 14.19
N PRO A 35 26.52 4.82 15.24
CA PRO A 35 26.30 3.38 15.29
C PRO A 35 24.99 2.96 14.61
N ARG A 36 25.07 1.92 13.77
CA ARG A 36 23.91 1.33 13.10
C ARG A 36 22.99 0.66 14.13
N LYS A 37 21.68 0.86 13.98
CA LYS A 37 20.67 0.17 14.80
C LYS A 37 19.95 -0.88 13.96
N LYS A 38 19.67 -2.04 14.56
CA LYS A 38 18.82 -3.06 13.93
C LYS A 38 17.41 -2.51 13.75
N TYR A 39 16.76 -2.93 12.66
CA TYR A 39 15.37 -2.61 12.38
C TYR A 39 14.47 -3.40 13.32
N ASN A 40 13.33 -2.82 13.71
CA ASN A 40 12.27 -3.57 14.38
C ASN A 40 11.60 -4.46 13.36
N MET A 41 11.36 -5.73 13.70
CA MET A 41 10.62 -6.66 12.85
C MET A 41 9.32 -7.03 13.55
N SER A 42 8.21 -6.93 12.81
CA SER A 42 6.88 -7.32 13.27
C SER A 42 6.10 -8.01 12.15
N THR A 43 5.14 -8.85 12.52
CA THR A 43 4.13 -9.35 11.58
C THR A 43 2.98 -8.35 11.55
N LEU A 44 2.52 -7.98 10.35
CA LEU A 44 1.36 -7.10 10.19
C LEU A 44 0.11 -7.83 10.71
N LYS A 45 -0.58 -7.19 11.65
CA LYS A 45 -1.80 -7.73 12.26
C LYS A 45 -2.90 -6.71 12.29
N ILE A 46 -4.13 -7.15 12.04
CA ILE A 46 -5.35 -6.37 12.29
C ILE A 46 -6.16 -7.12 13.35
N LYS A 47 -6.54 -6.44 14.43
CA LYS A 47 -7.27 -7.05 15.56
C LYS A 47 -6.60 -8.34 16.08
N GLY A 48 -5.27 -8.32 16.15
CA GLY A 48 -4.43 -9.44 16.62
C GLY A 48 -4.23 -10.59 15.62
N LYS A 49 -4.87 -10.58 14.45
CA LYS A 49 -4.75 -11.63 13.43
C LYS A 49 -3.71 -11.24 12.38
N SER A 50 -2.76 -12.14 12.10
CA SER A 50 -1.78 -11.95 11.03
C SER A 50 -2.48 -11.85 9.68
N ILE A 51 -2.07 -10.87 8.88
CA ILE A 51 -2.54 -10.76 7.50
C ILE A 51 -1.77 -11.75 6.62
N LYS A 52 -2.53 -12.49 5.80
CA LYS A 52 -2.00 -13.46 4.84
C LYS A 52 -2.38 -13.05 3.43
N VAL A 53 -1.43 -13.18 2.51
CA VAL A 53 -1.63 -12.92 1.08
C VAL A 53 -1.94 -14.21 0.33
N ASN A 54 -2.42 -14.08 -0.90
CA ASN A 54 -2.71 -15.20 -1.79
C ASN A 54 -1.45 -16.06 -2.04
N PRO A 55 -1.48 -17.39 -1.80
CA PRO A 55 -0.34 -18.26 -2.06
C PRO A 55 0.04 -18.39 -3.54
N LYS A 56 -0.91 -18.20 -4.45
CA LYS A 56 -0.66 -18.25 -5.90
C LYS A 56 -0.09 -16.94 -6.45
N LEU A 57 -0.43 -15.82 -5.81
CA LEU A 57 0.03 -14.49 -6.19
C LEU A 57 0.49 -13.70 -4.95
N PRO A 58 1.63 -14.06 -4.34
CA PRO A 58 2.07 -13.52 -3.05
C PRO A 58 2.79 -12.17 -3.20
N ILE A 59 2.13 -11.21 -3.85
CA ILE A 59 2.66 -9.88 -4.14
C ILE A 59 2.02 -8.83 -3.24
N ILE A 60 2.78 -7.77 -2.98
CA ILE A 60 2.36 -6.62 -2.18
C ILE A 60 2.92 -5.35 -2.81
N SER A 61 2.23 -4.24 -2.60
CA SER A 61 2.76 -2.90 -2.86
C SER A 61 2.45 -1.96 -1.69
N ALA A 62 3.12 -0.83 -1.61
CA ALA A 62 2.89 0.11 -0.54
C ALA A 62 3.25 1.54 -0.95
N VAL A 63 2.60 2.50 -0.30
CA VAL A 63 2.94 3.92 -0.35
C VAL A 63 2.94 4.52 1.05
N ALA A 64 3.74 5.57 1.24
CA ALA A 64 3.71 6.39 2.44
C ALA A 64 3.56 7.86 2.05
N PHE A 65 2.80 8.62 2.83
CA PHE A 65 2.54 10.03 2.60
C PHE A 65 2.08 10.75 3.87
N THR A 66 1.99 12.08 3.78
CA THR A 66 1.33 12.93 4.77
C THR A 66 0.50 13.96 4.03
N HIS A 67 -0.72 14.23 4.49
CA HIS A 67 -1.56 15.28 3.92
C HIS A 67 -2.27 16.04 5.05
N PRO A 68 -2.20 17.38 5.12
CA PRO A 68 -2.80 18.16 6.21
C PRO A 68 -4.29 17.87 6.43
N GLU A 69 -5.03 17.65 5.36
CA GLU A 69 -6.49 17.42 5.40
C GLU A 69 -6.88 15.93 5.48
N SER A 70 -5.90 15.01 5.47
CA SER A 70 -6.17 13.57 5.60
C SER A 70 -5.64 13.05 6.94
N CYS A 71 -6.49 12.37 7.70
CA CYS A 71 -6.17 11.82 9.02
C CYS A 71 -5.50 12.85 9.96
N GLY A 72 -5.93 14.11 9.91
CA GLY A 72 -5.41 15.19 10.76
C GLY A 72 -3.94 15.54 10.53
N GLY A 73 -3.42 15.35 9.31
CA GLY A 73 -2.02 15.67 9.00
C GLY A 73 -1.02 14.63 9.50
N ARG A 74 -1.49 13.47 9.97
CA ARG A 74 -0.62 12.38 10.44
C ARG A 74 0.01 11.65 9.27
N ALA A 75 1.19 11.06 9.50
CA ALA A 75 1.82 10.18 8.54
C ALA A 75 0.94 8.96 8.28
N GLN A 76 0.93 8.51 7.03
CA GLN A 76 0.07 7.43 6.57
C GLN A 76 0.88 6.46 5.74
N VAL A 77 0.60 5.18 5.93
CA VAL A 77 1.14 4.09 5.12
C VAL A 77 -0.06 3.30 4.61
N ARG A 78 -0.05 2.98 3.31
CA ARG A 78 -1.03 2.11 2.68
C ARG A 78 -0.29 0.92 2.11
N VAL A 79 -0.74 -0.28 2.45
CA VAL A 79 -0.24 -1.54 1.89
C VAL A 79 -1.38 -2.15 1.07
N TYR A 80 -1.06 -2.55 -0.15
CA TYR A 80 -1.96 -3.24 -1.04
C TYR A 80 -1.46 -4.66 -1.22
N ASP A 81 -2.35 -5.62 -1.07
CA ASP A 81 -2.05 -7.04 -1.20
C ASP A 81 -3.16 -7.79 -1.94
N VAL A 82 -2.92 -9.05 -2.25
CA VAL A 82 -3.92 -9.94 -2.84
C VAL A 82 -4.50 -10.80 -1.73
N ASP A 83 -5.82 -10.77 -1.60
CA ASP A 83 -6.60 -11.52 -0.63
C ASP A 83 -6.17 -13.00 -0.58
N ARG A 84 -6.08 -13.55 0.63
CA ARG A 84 -5.58 -14.91 0.84
C ARG A 84 -6.29 -15.96 0.00
N ASP A 85 -7.62 -15.87 -0.06
CA ASP A 85 -8.49 -16.94 -0.53
C ASP A 85 -9.12 -16.62 -1.89
N SER A 86 -8.92 -15.39 -2.38
CA SER A 86 -9.47 -14.89 -3.65
C SER A 86 -8.48 -14.02 -4.42
N LEU A 87 -8.77 -13.72 -5.68
CA LEU A 87 -7.96 -12.81 -6.50
C LEU A 87 -8.53 -11.38 -6.46
N PHE A 88 -8.74 -10.89 -5.25
CA PHE A 88 -9.16 -9.52 -4.99
C PHE A 88 -8.03 -8.75 -4.31
N LEU A 89 -7.87 -7.49 -4.70
CA LEU A 89 -6.96 -6.58 -4.02
C LEU A 89 -7.56 -6.13 -2.68
N ARG A 90 -6.71 -6.03 -1.67
CA ARG A 90 -7.03 -5.51 -0.34
C ARG A 90 -6.18 -4.28 -0.05
N GLU A 91 -6.67 -3.41 0.84
CA GLU A 91 -5.93 -2.29 1.37
C GLU A 91 -5.81 -2.40 2.89
N ILE A 92 -4.61 -2.11 3.39
CA ILE A 92 -4.30 -2.05 4.81
C ILE A 92 -3.70 -0.68 5.10
N ILE A 93 -4.19 -0.06 6.17
CA ILE A 93 -3.97 1.33 6.52
C ILE A 93 -3.24 1.41 7.86
N GLY A 94 -2.06 2.02 7.85
CA GLY A 94 -1.36 2.50 9.05
C GLY A 94 -1.46 4.03 9.12
N VAL A 95 -1.80 4.56 10.29
CA VAL A 95 -1.90 6.00 10.54
C VAL A 95 -1.14 6.36 11.80
N GLY A 96 -0.19 7.30 11.69
CA GLY A 96 0.59 7.79 12.82
C GLY A 96 1.92 7.06 13.01
N ASP A 97 2.27 6.85 14.27
CA ASP A 97 3.59 6.39 14.71
C ASP A 97 3.63 4.87 14.93
N LYS A 98 4.82 4.34 15.29
CA LYS A 98 5.19 2.91 15.32
C LYS A 98 4.34 1.96 16.18
N ASP A 99 3.42 2.47 16.99
CA ASP A 99 2.62 1.66 17.92
C ASP A 99 1.10 1.76 17.64
N GLU A 100 0.72 2.43 16.56
CA GLU A 100 -0.68 2.55 16.15
C GLU A 100 -1.16 1.28 15.44
N ASP A 101 -2.43 0.96 15.66
CA ASP A 101 -3.05 -0.23 15.07
C ASP A 101 -3.19 -0.08 13.55
N TRP A 102 -2.92 -1.19 12.84
CA TRP A 102 -3.26 -1.32 11.43
C TRP A 102 -4.76 -1.58 11.27
N ASN A 103 -5.34 -1.00 10.23
CA ASN A 103 -6.77 -1.09 9.95
C ASN A 103 -7.02 -1.51 8.49
N ASP A 104 -8.18 -2.10 8.23
CA ASP A 104 -8.62 -2.39 6.87
C ASP A 104 -9.00 -1.09 6.14
N GLY A 105 -8.65 -0.98 4.87
CA GLY A 105 -9.17 0.06 3.97
C GLY A 105 -10.58 -0.29 3.52
N MET A 106 -11.52 0.64 3.66
CA MET A 106 -12.94 0.37 3.40
C MET A 106 -13.20 -0.04 1.94
N ASP A 107 -12.73 0.75 0.97
CA ASP A 107 -13.08 0.53 -0.43
C ASP A 107 -12.53 -0.78 -1.01
N PHE A 108 -11.24 -1.08 -0.83
CA PHE A 108 -10.65 -2.32 -1.35
C PHE A 108 -11.16 -3.57 -0.64
N ASN A 109 -11.64 -3.44 0.59
CA ASN A 109 -12.09 -4.59 1.38
C ASN A 109 -13.60 -4.85 1.20
N ASP A 110 -14.37 -3.84 0.77
CA ASP A 110 -15.81 -3.94 0.50
C ASP A 110 -16.17 -4.12 -0.99
N LYS A 111 -15.28 -3.76 -1.92
CA LYS A 111 -15.51 -3.84 -3.39
C LYS A 111 -14.63 -4.90 -4.07
N ASP A 112 -15.11 -5.40 -5.21
CA ASP A 112 -14.43 -6.45 -6.00
C ASP A 112 -13.36 -5.88 -6.96
N TYR A 113 -12.23 -5.45 -6.41
CA TYR A 113 -11.05 -5.11 -7.21
C TYR A 113 -10.29 -6.37 -7.62
N THR A 114 -10.69 -6.99 -8.74
CA THR A 114 -10.05 -8.20 -9.28
C THR A 114 -8.62 -7.97 -9.78
N ILE A 115 -7.78 -8.99 -9.67
CA ILE A 115 -6.42 -9.06 -10.25
C ILE A 115 -6.19 -10.44 -10.88
N CYS A 116 -5.45 -10.55 -11.98
CA CYS A 116 -5.16 -11.86 -12.59
C CYS A 116 -3.96 -12.55 -11.93
N GLU A 117 -3.90 -13.90 -11.97
CA GLU A 117 -2.83 -14.70 -11.32
C GLU A 117 -1.40 -14.40 -11.85
N VAL A 118 -1.27 -13.73 -12.99
CA VAL A 118 0.02 -13.39 -13.62
C VAL A 118 0.39 -11.91 -13.46
N SER A 119 -0.47 -11.11 -12.83
CA SER A 119 -0.30 -9.67 -12.71
C SER A 119 0.88 -9.27 -11.82
N GLY A 120 1.52 -8.15 -12.14
CA GLY A 120 2.28 -7.37 -11.16
C GLY A 120 1.37 -6.51 -10.26
N LEU A 121 1.92 -5.87 -9.23
CA LEU A 121 1.20 -4.90 -8.41
C LEU A 121 2.14 -3.76 -8.01
N THR A 122 1.75 -2.52 -8.32
CA THR A 122 2.54 -1.34 -7.93
C THR A 122 1.65 -0.18 -7.53
N ALA A 123 2.02 0.52 -6.45
CA ALA A 123 1.35 1.70 -5.96
C ALA A 123 2.31 2.90 -5.94
N LYS A 124 1.79 4.09 -6.27
CA LYS A 124 2.54 5.34 -6.29
C LYS A 124 1.69 6.50 -5.76
N VAL A 125 2.38 7.43 -5.09
CA VAL A 125 1.84 8.75 -4.78
C VAL A 125 2.32 9.72 -5.87
N PHE A 126 1.39 10.48 -6.43
CA PHE A 126 1.65 11.44 -7.50
C PHE A 126 1.03 12.79 -7.14
N GLN A 127 1.87 13.80 -6.97
CA GLN A 127 1.42 15.18 -6.82
C GLN A 127 1.51 15.90 -8.17
N SER A 128 0.41 16.52 -8.59
CA SER A 128 0.42 17.35 -9.80
C SER A 128 1.27 18.60 -9.55
N THR A 129 2.07 19.00 -10.54
CA THR A 129 2.95 20.18 -10.43
C THR A 129 2.19 21.48 -10.17
N GLY A 130 0.93 21.55 -10.62
CA GLY A 130 0.06 22.71 -10.42
C GLY A 130 -0.81 22.68 -9.16
N ASP A 131 -0.94 21.53 -8.50
CA ASP A 131 -1.78 21.38 -7.31
C ASP A 131 -0.98 20.84 -6.13
N LYS A 132 -0.69 21.73 -5.18
CA LYS A 132 -0.01 21.39 -3.92
C LYS A 132 -0.98 20.99 -2.80
N LYS A 133 -2.29 21.18 -3.00
CA LYS A 133 -3.34 20.91 -2.01
C LYS A 133 -3.92 19.51 -2.12
N SER A 134 -3.63 18.80 -3.20
CA SER A 134 -4.01 17.40 -3.36
C SER A 134 -2.87 16.59 -3.97
N PHE A 135 -2.94 15.28 -3.81
CA PHE A 135 -2.16 14.33 -4.59
C PHE A 135 -3.00 13.08 -4.84
N GLN A 136 -2.54 12.25 -5.75
CA GLN A 136 -3.21 11.02 -6.11
C GLN A 136 -2.42 9.82 -5.58
N ILE A 137 -3.13 8.85 -5.03
CA ILE A 137 -2.62 7.49 -4.88
C ILE A 137 -3.09 6.72 -6.10
N LYS A 138 -2.19 6.03 -6.78
CA LYS A 138 -2.50 5.18 -7.94
C LYS A 138 -1.95 3.79 -7.73
N VAL A 139 -2.79 2.78 -7.90
CA VAL A 139 -2.48 1.36 -7.80
C VAL A 139 -2.69 0.74 -9.17
N TYR A 140 -1.63 0.17 -9.75
CA TYR A 140 -1.62 -0.43 -11.07
C TYR A 140 -1.48 -1.95 -10.97
N TYR A 141 -2.28 -2.65 -11.77
CA TYR A 141 -2.40 -4.10 -11.82
C TYR A 141 -3.07 -4.50 -13.15
N GLN A 142 -3.12 -5.79 -13.47
CA GLN A 142 -3.86 -6.33 -14.61
C GLN A 142 -5.06 -7.12 -14.09
N ARG A 143 -6.24 -6.88 -14.64
CA ARG A 143 -7.47 -7.61 -14.32
C ARG A 143 -7.58 -8.93 -15.06
N ASP A 144 -7.10 -8.98 -16.30
CA ASP A 144 -7.04 -10.17 -17.13
C ASP A 144 -5.58 -10.53 -17.46
N GLY A 145 -5.27 -11.82 -17.56
CA GLY A 145 -3.95 -12.29 -18.01
C GLY A 145 -3.69 -12.04 -19.50
N ALA A 146 -4.73 -11.76 -20.27
CA ALA A 146 -4.64 -11.36 -21.68
C ALA A 146 -4.46 -9.84 -21.88
N ASP A 147 -4.57 -9.03 -20.83
CA ASP A 147 -4.45 -7.58 -20.94
C ASP A 147 -3.03 -7.17 -21.31
N GLU A 148 -2.89 -6.40 -22.40
CA GLU A 148 -1.61 -5.81 -22.80
C GLU A 148 -1.20 -4.65 -21.88
N PHE A 149 -2.18 -3.96 -21.30
CA PHE A 149 -1.98 -2.75 -20.51
C PHE A 149 -2.60 -2.90 -19.12
N ALA A 150 -1.95 -2.29 -18.13
CA ALA A 150 -2.46 -2.29 -16.76
C ALA A 150 -3.75 -1.47 -16.64
N ASP A 151 -4.57 -1.84 -15.67
CA ASP A 151 -5.61 -1.02 -15.07
C ASP A 151 -5.01 -0.08 -14.01
N VAL A 152 -5.79 0.93 -13.60
CA VAL A 152 -5.46 1.77 -12.44
C VAL A 152 -6.66 1.97 -11.53
N SER A 153 -6.48 1.68 -10.23
CA SER A 153 -7.32 2.21 -9.16
C SER A 153 -6.66 3.46 -8.60
N TYR A 154 -7.42 4.53 -8.39
CA TYR A 154 -6.87 5.77 -7.86
C TYR A 154 -7.79 6.47 -6.87
N ASN A 155 -7.18 7.19 -5.93
CA ASN A 155 -7.84 8.10 -5.01
C ASN A 155 -7.15 9.47 -5.07
N VAL A 156 -7.94 10.55 -4.98
CA VAL A 156 -7.44 11.94 -4.92
C VAL A 156 -7.52 12.43 -3.48
N VAL A 157 -6.40 12.30 -2.77
CA VAL A 157 -6.29 12.67 -1.35
C VAL A 157 -6.44 14.18 -1.21
N GLY A 158 -7.29 14.60 -0.27
CA GLY A 158 -7.66 16.01 -0.05
C GLY A 158 -8.89 16.45 -0.85
N VAL A 159 -9.47 15.58 -1.69
CA VAL A 159 -10.67 15.89 -2.48
C VAL A 159 -11.80 14.91 -2.19
N THR A 160 -11.52 13.60 -2.25
CA THR A 160 -12.52 12.55 -2.00
C THR A 160 -11.90 11.40 -1.22
N TYR A 161 -12.74 10.69 -0.45
CA TYR A 161 -12.37 9.44 0.20
C TYR A 161 -12.58 8.22 -0.70
N GLU A 162 -13.31 8.38 -1.80
CA GLU A 162 -13.66 7.28 -2.69
C GLU A 162 -12.53 6.95 -3.66
N TRP A 163 -12.41 5.66 -3.95
CA TRP A 163 -11.58 5.13 -5.02
C TRP A 163 -12.35 5.06 -6.33
N SER A 164 -11.65 5.41 -7.40
CA SER A 164 -12.10 5.29 -8.79
C SER A 164 -11.24 4.29 -9.54
N THR A 165 -11.74 3.76 -10.66
CA THR A 165 -10.98 2.86 -11.54
C THR A 165 -10.97 3.38 -12.97
N ARG A 166 -9.89 3.09 -13.68
CA ARG A 166 -9.81 3.22 -15.13
C ARG A 166 -9.17 1.95 -15.68
N PRO A 167 -9.90 1.15 -16.47
CA PRO A 167 -9.29 0.02 -17.17
C PRO A 167 -8.40 0.53 -18.29
N ASN A 168 -7.42 -0.28 -18.69
CA ASN A 168 -6.46 0.03 -19.75
C ASN A 168 -5.95 1.48 -19.69
N VAL A 169 -4.85 1.72 -18.99
CA VAL A 169 -4.27 3.06 -18.79
C VAL A 169 -3.90 3.80 -20.08
N THR A 170 -3.95 3.15 -21.24
CA THR A 170 -3.71 3.78 -22.56
C THR A 170 -4.97 4.35 -23.21
N GLU A 171 -6.17 3.92 -22.82
CA GLU A 171 -7.43 4.37 -23.43
C GLU A 171 -7.82 5.76 -22.92
N THR A 172 -7.89 6.75 -23.82
CA THR A 172 -8.21 8.16 -23.54
C THR A 172 -9.70 8.42 -23.43
#